data_AF-A0A427XCX0-F1
#
_entry.id   AF-A0A427XCX0-F1
#
_cell.length_a   1.000
_cell.length_b   1.000
_cell.length_c   1.000
_cell.angle_alpha   90.00
_cell.angle_beta   90.00
_cell.angle_gamma   90.00
#
_symmetry.space_group_name_H-M   'P 1'
#
loop_
_entity.id
_entity.type
_entity.pdbx_description
1 polymer ?
#
loop_
_entity_poly.entity_id
_entity_poly.type
_entity_poly.pdbx_seq_one_letter_code
_entity_poly.pdbx_strand_id
1 'polypeptide(L)'
;MDNSPTALFENYDEDLATLVASINGKLADVRGLKGEPRKAFLKKIADELDEADETGTAIYLSAVSGCRQLRSFAIGHRRRAMRCPHVPDGGHPPTTSAYQPPATCRASAPPLRSQLTAAQIAQMDVEIPSMPVSIRKTFTDRLATSKSAVDKAKRGARDARAETQRQELLSSGRTSTDDPYFDGTGSGDEATAFSTRTRLLAGTEALSDSSRRLDNAHRIALETEDVGTDILRNLRGQREQIEHTRDSLTRADGSIDRAAGTLKKMIYKMYQQKVVTGAIIAVLVALILLVLYSKFA
;
A
#
# COMPACT_ATOMS: atom_id res chain seq x y z
N MET A 1 -12.56 24.97 25.50
CA MET A 1 -12.29 24.00 24.41
C MET A 1 -11.62 22.83 25.08
N ASP A 2 -12.43 21.83 25.39
CA ASP A 2 -12.01 20.74 26.25
C ASP A 2 -11.33 19.71 25.36
N ASN A 3 -10.00 19.66 25.42
CA ASN A 3 -9.16 18.72 24.67
C ASN A 3 -9.27 17.30 25.25
N SER A 4 -10.50 16.81 25.44
CA SER A 4 -10.73 15.43 25.81
C SER A 4 -10.61 14.57 24.54
N PRO A 5 -9.85 13.46 24.57
CA PRO A 5 -9.67 12.58 23.41
C PRO A 5 -10.99 11.99 22.90
N THR A 6 -12.04 12.01 23.72
CA THR A 6 -13.40 11.59 23.36
C THR A 6 -14.13 12.62 22.49
N ALA A 7 -13.97 13.92 22.74
CA ALA A 7 -14.64 14.96 21.96
C ALA A 7 -14.05 15.13 20.55
N LEU A 8 -12.75 14.88 20.37
CA LEU A 8 -12.12 14.84 19.04
C LEU A 8 -12.66 13.67 18.21
N PHE A 9 -12.87 12.51 18.83
CA PHE A 9 -13.39 11.33 18.15
C PHE A 9 -14.84 11.54 17.66
N GLU A 10 -15.68 12.22 18.44
CA GLU A 10 -17.05 12.53 18.04
C GLU A 10 -17.11 13.46 16.82
N ASN A 11 -16.23 14.47 16.75
CA ASN A 11 -16.12 15.32 15.56
C ASN A 11 -15.67 14.52 14.33
N TYR A 12 -14.71 13.61 14.46
CA TYR A 12 -14.26 12.79 13.33
C TYR A 12 -15.33 11.79 12.86
N ASP A 13 -16.13 11.25 13.76
CA ASP A 13 -17.24 10.33 13.40
C ASP A 13 -18.37 11.09 12.69
N GLU A 14 -18.66 12.32 13.11
CA GLU A 14 -19.61 13.21 12.42
C GLU A 14 -19.11 13.59 11.00
N ASP A 15 -17.84 13.95 10.88
CA ASP A 15 -17.20 14.23 9.57
C ASP A 15 -17.25 13.01 8.65
N LEU A 16 -16.99 11.81 9.16
CA LEU A 16 -17.10 10.58 8.39
C LEU A 16 -18.54 10.28 7.96
N ALA A 17 -19.51 10.47 8.85
CA ALA A 17 -20.92 10.23 8.56
C ALA A 17 -21.45 11.17 7.47
N THR A 18 -21.13 12.46 7.55
CA THR A 18 -21.52 13.45 6.53
C THR A 18 -20.86 13.16 5.17
N LEU A 19 -19.63 12.65 5.18
CA LEU A 19 -18.92 12.26 3.97
C LEU A 19 -19.53 11.00 3.33
N VAL A 20 -19.84 9.97 4.11
CA VAL A 20 -20.53 8.77 3.60
C VAL A 20 -21.89 9.15 3.00
N ALA A 21 -22.64 10.05 3.63
CA ALA A 21 -23.89 10.58 3.08
C ALA A 21 -23.65 11.34 1.76
N SER A 22 -22.59 12.15 1.67
CA SER A 22 -22.22 12.87 0.44
C SER A 22 -21.82 11.91 -0.70
N ILE A 23 -21.05 10.86 -0.41
CA ILE A 23 -20.66 9.86 -1.41
C ILE A 23 -21.88 9.08 -1.90
N ASN A 24 -22.77 8.66 -0.99
CA ASN A 24 -24.01 7.98 -1.36
C ASN A 24 -24.95 8.87 -2.18
N GLY A 25 -25.02 10.17 -1.87
CA GLY A 25 -25.76 11.15 -2.67
C GLY A 25 -25.18 11.29 -4.09
N LYS A 26 -23.86 11.46 -4.22
CA LYS A 26 -23.18 11.48 -5.53
C LYS A 26 -23.38 10.17 -6.31
N LEU A 27 -23.41 9.03 -5.64
CA LEU A 27 -23.66 7.73 -6.25
C LEU A 27 -25.11 7.60 -6.73
N ALA A 28 -26.07 8.20 -6.03
CA ALA A 28 -27.47 8.29 -6.46
C ALA A 28 -27.64 9.19 -7.69
N ASP A 29 -26.95 10.34 -7.74
CA ASP A 29 -26.95 11.24 -8.90
C ASP A 29 -26.35 10.57 -10.14
N VAL A 30 -25.28 9.79 -9.95
CA VAL A 30 -24.69 8.95 -11.00
C VAL A 30 -25.67 7.92 -11.53
N ARG A 31 -26.54 7.35 -10.70
CA ARG A 31 -27.58 6.41 -11.16
C ARG A 31 -28.65 7.10 -12.00
N GLY A 32 -28.92 8.39 -11.76
CA GLY A 32 -29.87 9.20 -12.51
C GLY A 32 -29.36 9.70 -13.87
N LEU A 33 -28.05 9.87 -14.03
CA LEU A 33 -27.44 10.28 -15.29
C LEU A 33 -27.33 9.08 -16.26
N LYS A 34 -27.52 9.32 -17.57
CA LYS A 34 -27.33 8.32 -18.64
C LYS A 34 -26.40 8.88 -19.71
N GLY A 35 -25.55 8.02 -20.29
CA GLY A 35 -24.65 8.35 -21.41
C GLY A 35 -23.30 8.97 -21.03
N GLU A 36 -22.79 9.83 -21.89
CA GLU A 36 -21.45 10.45 -21.83
C GLU A 36 -21.15 11.32 -20.59
N PRO A 37 -22.07 12.14 -20.04
CA PRO A 37 -21.78 12.95 -18.85
C PRO A 37 -21.58 12.09 -17.59
N ARG A 38 -22.31 10.96 -17.49
CA ARG A 38 -22.12 9.97 -16.41
C ARG A 38 -20.73 9.35 -16.46
N LYS A 39 -20.23 9.07 -17.66
CA LYS A 39 -18.90 8.49 -17.90
C LYS A 39 -17.79 9.45 -17.49
N ALA A 40 -17.86 10.72 -17.90
CA ALA A 40 -16.87 11.73 -17.53
C ALA A 40 -16.83 11.97 -16.01
N PHE A 41 -17.98 11.96 -15.35
CA PHE A 41 -18.08 12.16 -13.91
C PHE A 41 -17.59 10.93 -13.12
N LEU A 42 -17.96 9.71 -13.54
CA LEU A 42 -17.49 8.46 -12.94
C LEU A 42 -15.99 8.25 -13.10
N LYS A 43 -15.42 8.61 -14.25
CA LYS A 43 -13.97 8.55 -14.48
C LYS A 43 -13.24 9.49 -13.51
N LYS A 44 -13.70 10.73 -13.37
CA LYS A 44 -13.13 11.70 -12.43
C LYS A 44 -13.18 11.19 -10.98
N ILE A 45 -14.35 10.73 -10.52
CA ILE A 45 -14.50 10.22 -9.15
C ILE A 45 -13.60 9.01 -8.87
N ALA A 46 -13.44 8.12 -9.85
CA ALA A 46 -12.64 6.92 -9.67
C ALA A 46 -11.14 7.20 -9.73
N ASP A 47 -10.69 8.07 -10.64
CA ASP A 47 -9.30 8.54 -10.68
C ASP A 47 -8.96 9.28 -9.35
N GLU A 48 -9.91 10.06 -8.79
CA GLU A 48 -9.80 10.68 -7.45
C GLU A 48 -9.76 9.65 -6.30
N LEU A 49 -10.47 8.52 -6.42
CA LEU A 49 -10.52 7.45 -5.41
C LEU A 49 -9.27 6.55 -5.43
N ASP A 50 -8.66 6.36 -6.59
CA ASP A 50 -7.44 5.57 -6.76
C ASP A 50 -6.22 6.37 -6.25
N GLU A 51 -6.18 7.69 -6.50
CA GLU A 51 -5.19 8.60 -5.91
C GLU A 51 -5.30 8.70 -4.38
N ALA A 52 -6.52 8.64 -3.84
CA ALA A 52 -6.74 8.62 -2.39
C ALA A 52 -6.24 7.31 -1.70
N ASP A 53 -6.27 6.17 -2.40
CA ASP A 53 -5.73 4.90 -1.88
C ASP A 53 -4.19 4.90 -1.85
N GLU A 54 -3.57 5.48 -2.89
CA GLU A 54 -2.13 5.59 -3.01
C GLU A 54 -1.53 6.54 -1.96
N THR A 55 -2.21 7.67 -1.72
CA THR A 55 -1.82 8.61 -0.65
C THR A 55 -2.05 8.04 0.75
N GLY A 56 -3.15 7.31 0.98
CA GLY A 56 -3.43 6.67 2.27
C GLY A 56 -2.39 5.62 2.67
N THR A 57 -1.94 4.80 1.72
CA THR A 57 -0.88 3.82 1.95
C THR A 57 0.48 4.47 2.19
N ALA A 58 0.82 5.55 1.47
CA ALA A 58 2.03 6.33 1.69
C ALA A 58 2.06 7.00 3.09
N ILE A 59 0.94 7.58 3.54
CA ILE A 59 0.83 8.20 4.86
C ILE A 59 0.96 7.14 5.97
N TYR A 60 0.28 5.99 5.85
CA TYR A 60 0.40 4.90 6.82
C TYR A 60 1.84 4.38 6.93
N LEU A 61 2.51 4.17 5.80
CA LEU A 61 3.92 3.79 5.75
C LEU A 61 4.83 4.86 6.37
N SER A 62 4.55 6.14 6.15
CA SER A 62 5.32 7.25 6.75
C SER A 62 5.12 7.38 8.26
N ALA A 63 3.91 7.13 8.77
CA ALA A 63 3.61 7.15 10.21
C ALA A 63 4.24 5.95 10.94
N VAL A 64 4.18 4.77 10.33
CA VAL A 64 4.79 3.54 10.88
C VAL A 64 6.32 3.60 10.78
N SER A 65 6.89 4.08 9.66
CA SER A 65 8.34 4.32 9.54
C SER A 65 8.81 5.46 10.44
N GLY A 66 8.06 6.55 10.57
CA GLY A 66 8.39 7.67 11.46
C GLY A 66 8.49 7.25 12.92
N CYS A 67 7.56 6.42 13.41
CA CYS A 67 7.63 5.82 14.74
C CYS A 67 8.82 4.86 14.92
N ARG A 68 9.21 4.12 13.87
CA ARG A 68 10.40 3.24 13.90
C ARG A 68 11.72 4.02 13.85
N GLN A 69 11.74 5.13 13.12
CA GLN A 69 12.87 6.05 12.99
C GLN A 69 13.09 6.82 14.31
N LEU A 70 12.04 7.31 14.96
CA LEU A 70 12.12 8.00 16.26
C LEU A 70 12.58 7.07 17.40
N ARG A 71 12.15 5.81 17.41
CA ARG A 71 12.66 4.81 18.37
C ARG A 71 14.14 4.49 18.15
N SER A 72 14.60 4.42 16.90
CA SER A 72 16.03 4.21 16.57
C SER A 72 16.88 5.46 16.84
N PHE A 73 16.33 6.65 16.63
CA PHE A 73 17.01 7.92 16.89
C PHE A 73 17.19 8.17 18.40
N ALA A 74 16.18 7.85 19.23
CA ALA A 74 16.27 7.94 20.70
C ALA A 74 17.32 6.98 21.29
N ILE A 75 17.52 5.80 20.68
CA ILE A 75 18.57 4.84 21.08
C ILE A 75 19.96 5.26 20.56
N GLY A 76 20.03 5.89 19.38
CA GLY A 76 21.29 6.39 18.80
C GLY A 76 21.85 7.65 19.47
N HIS A 77 20.99 8.54 19.96
CA HIS A 77 21.42 9.81 20.56
C HIS A 77 22.15 9.64 21.91
N ARG A 78 21.86 8.55 22.66
CA ARG A 78 22.61 8.21 23.89
C ARG A 78 24.06 7.78 23.63
N ARG A 79 24.41 7.35 22.41
CA ARG A 79 25.77 6.92 22.05
C ARG A 79 26.61 8.02 21.39
N ARG A 80 26.00 9.10 20.88
CA ARG A 80 26.71 10.20 20.19
C ARG A 80 27.11 11.40 21.08
N ALA A 81 26.80 11.37 22.38
CA ALA A 81 27.23 12.42 23.32
C ALA A 81 28.69 12.29 23.82
N MET A 82 29.49 11.35 23.30
CA MET A 82 30.86 11.08 23.76
C MET A 82 31.90 11.02 22.63
N ARG A 83 31.79 11.91 21.64
CA ARG A 83 32.90 12.17 20.68
C ARG A 83 32.68 13.49 19.95
N CYS A 84 33.24 14.57 20.51
CA CYS A 84 33.66 15.71 19.71
C CYS A 84 35.08 15.41 19.21
N PRO A 85 35.42 15.79 17.96
CA PRO A 85 36.47 16.79 17.85
C PRO A 85 36.25 17.81 16.73
N HIS A 86 36.55 19.07 17.11
CA HIS A 86 37.40 20.04 16.43
C HIS A 86 37.10 20.44 14.97
N VAL A 87 36.67 21.70 14.82
CA VAL A 87 36.59 22.48 13.57
C VAL A 87 37.88 23.29 13.40
N PRO A 88 38.41 23.46 12.18
CA PRO A 88 39.13 24.66 11.82
C PRO A 88 38.43 25.43 10.69
N ASP A 89 38.50 26.75 10.82
CA ASP A 89 37.93 27.78 9.98
C ASP A 89 38.59 27.92 8.60
N GLY A 90 37.79 28.39 7.62
CA GLY A 90 38.27 29.23 6.53
C GLY A 90 37.90 28.78 5.12
N GLY A 91 37.17 29.64 4.39
CA GLY A 91 37.11 29.61 2.92
C GLY A 91 35.75 29.97 2.31
N HIS A 92 35.69 31.12 1.65
CA HIS A 92 34.55 31.68 0.90
C HIS A 92 33.96 30.74 -0.19
N PRO A 93 32.69 30.96 -0.61
CA PRO A 93 31.95 30.01 -1.44
C PRO A 93 32.23 30.18 -2.93
N PRO A 94 32.28 29.09 -3.72
CA PRO A 94 31.98 29.16 -5.14
C PRO A 94 30.50 28.82 -5.38
N THR A 95 29.80 29.78 -5.98
CA THR A 95 28.63 29.63 -6.87
C THR A 95 28.23 28.21 -7.22
N THR A 96 27.16 27.72 -6.58
CA THR A 96 26.48 26.49 -7.01
C THR A 96 25.34 26.86 -7.95
N SER A 97 25.55 26.45 -9.20
CA SER A 97 24.57 26.29 -10.27
C SER A 97 23.24 25.75 -9.75
N ALA A 98 22.16 26.28 -10.33
CA ALA A 98 20.78 25.88 -10.14
C ALA A 98 20.61 24.35 -10.11
N TYR A 99 20.23 23.83 -8.95
CA TYR A 99 19.60 22.53 -8.82
C TYR A 99 18.10 22.74 -9.08
N GLN A 100 17.71 22.64 -10.34
CA GLN A 100 16.32 22.62 -10.76
C GLN A 100 15.76 21.22 -10.44
N PRO A 101 14.80 21.06 -9.51
CA PRO A 101 14.14 19.77 -9.34
C PRO A 101 13.30 19.45 -10.59
N PRO A 102 13.21 18.17 -11.00
CA PRO A 102 12.48 17.78 -12.20
C PRO A 102 11.00 18.12 -12.10
N ALA A 103 10.48 18.65 -13.20
CA ALA A 103 9.14 19.19 -13.38
C ALA A 103 8.06 18.09 -13.53
N THR A 104 7.83 17.28 -12.50
CA THR A 104 6.70 16.32 -12.47
C THR A 104 5.66 16.61 -11.40
N CYS A 105 5.76 17.73 -10.67
CA CYS A 105 4.70 18.18 -9.77
C CYS A 105 3.88 19.32 -10.39
N ARG A 106 3.31 19.07 -11.57
CA ARG A 106 2.14 19.81 -12.07
C ARG A 106 1.03 18.81 -12.43
N ALA A 107 0.83 17.82 -11.58
CA ALA A 107 -0.43 17.09 -11.53
C ALA A 107 -1.44 18.00 -10.83
N SER A 108 -2.60 18.19 -11.47
CA SER A 108 -3.76 18.90 -10.96
C SER A 108 -4.01 18.56 -9.49
N ALA A 109 -4.07 19.59 -8.64
CA ALA A 109 -4.51 19.44 -7.26
C ALA A 109 -5.87 18.71 -7.22
N PRO A 110 -5.95 17.53 -6.58
CA PRO A 110 -7.20 16.80 -6.43
C PRO A 110 -8.14 17.56 -5.49
N PRO A 111 -9.46 17.30 -5.54
CA PRO A 111 -10.37 17.89 -4.58
C PRO A 111 -9.98 17.47 -3.15
N LEU A 112 -9.67 18.47 -2.34
CA LEU A 112 -9.21 18.41 -0.94
C LEU A 112 -10.03 17.48 -0.01
N ARG A 113 -11.23 17.05 -0.42
CA ARG A 113 -12.15 16.24 0.41
C ARG A 113 -11.79 14.76 0.48
N SER A 114 -11.24 14.13 -0.56
CA SER A 114 -10.89 12.69 -0.52
C SER A 114 -9.57 12.43 0.20
N GLN A 115 -8.60 13.34 0.08
CA GLN A 115 -7.36 13.30 0.85
C GLN A 115 -7.61 13.43 2.37
N LEU A 116 -8.66 14.16 2.74
CA LEU A 116 -9.07 14.31 4.13
C LEU A 116 -9.51 12.98 4.76
N THR A 117 -10.10 12.06 3.99
CA THR A 117 -10.73 10.84 4.55
C THR A 117 -9.73 9.77 4.95
N ALA A 118 -8.77 9.47 4.06
CA ALA A 118 -7.72 8.52 4.34
C ALA A 118 -6.79 9.04 5.45
N ALA A 119 -6.51 10.35 5.44
CA ALA A 119 -5.74 11.01 6.48
C ALA A 119 -6.46 10.99 7.84
N GLN A 120 -7.76 11.32 7.90
CA GLN A 120 -8.55 11.29 9.13
C GLN A 120 -8.66 9.86 9.68
N ILE A 121 -8.92 8.86 8.85
CA ILE A 121 -8.98 7.44 9.27
C ILE A 121 -7.63 6.96 9.80
N ALA A 122 -6.52 7.32 9.14
CA ALA A 122 -5.18 6.99 9.60
C ALA A 122 -4.81 7.71 10.90
N GLN A 123 -5.24 8.96 11.07
CA GLN A 123 -5.03 9.73 12.29
C GLN A 123 -5.81 9.14 13.47
N MET A 124 -7.05 8.69 13.27
CA MET A 124 -7.83 7.99 14.29
C MET A 124 -7.19 6.66 14.72
N ASP A 125 -6.63 5.87 13.79
CA ASP A 125 -5.93 4.62 14.10
C ASP A 125 -4.67 4.83 14.97
N VAL A 126 -3.99 5.97 14.80
CA VAL A 126 -2.80 6.35 15.57
C VAL A 126 -3.17 6.87 16.97
N GLU A 127 -4.34 7.49 17.13
CA GLU A 127 -4.81 8.03 18.40
C GLU A 127 -5.42 6.96 19.33
N ILE A 128 -6.00 5.87 18.81
CA ILE A 128 -6.56 4.75 19.60
C ILE A 128 -5.59 4.13 20.62
N PRO A 129 -4.32 3.81 20.31
CA PRO A 129 -3.40 3.24 21.30
C PRO A 129 -3.09 4.21 22.46
N SER A 130 -3.32 5.52 22.28
CA SER A 130 -3.15 6.53 23.32
C SER A 130 -4.28 6.56 24.37
N MET A 131 -5.39 5.84 24.12
CA MET A 131 -6.57 5.84 25.00
C MET A 131 -6.55 4.69 26.04
N PRO A 132 -7.22 4.86 27.20
CA PRO A 132 -7.32 3.84 28.25
C PRO A 132 -8.10 2.58 27.80
N VAL A 133 -7.67 1.42 28.30
CA VAL A 133 -8.11 0.07 27.85
C VAL A 133 -9.62 -0.15 27.92
N SER A 134 -10.29 0.48 28.87
CA SER A 134 -11.73 0.33 29.13
C SER A 134 -12.63 0.82 27.99
N ILE A 135 -12.15 1.79 27.20
CA ILE A 135 -12.96 2.50 26.21
C ILE A 135 -12.48 2.19 24.77
N ARG A 136 -11.27 1.63 24.62
CA ARG A 136 -10.72 1.29 23.29
C ARG A 136 -11.60 0.36 22.48
N LYS A 137 -12.26 -0.62 23.12
CA LYS A 137 -13.04 -1.64 22.42
C LYS A 137 -14.26 -1.04 21.68
N THR A 138 -14.94 -0.07 22.27
CA THR A 138 -16.11 0.57 21.64
C THR A 138 -15.68 1.47 20.47
N PHE A 139 -14.55 2.17 20.58
CA PHE A 139 -14.03 3.00 19.50
C PHE A 139 -13.43 2.18 18.35
N THR A 140 -12.77 1.05 18.62
CA THR A 140 -12.29 0.15 17.56
C THR A 140 -13.43 -0.47 16.76
N ASP A 141 -14.55 -0.79 17.43
CA ASP A 141 -15.71 -1.40 16.78
C ASP A 141 -16.48 -0.38 15.91
N ARG A 142 -16.62 0.84 16.41
CA ARG A 142 -17.16 1.98 15.64
C ARG A 142 -16.28 2.31 14.43
N LEU A 143 -14.96 2.35 14.61
CA LEU A 143 -14.02 2.62 13.52
C LEU A 143 -14.04 1.50 12.46
N ALA A 144 -14.14 0.24 12.87
CA ALA A 144 -14.30 -0.88 11.94
C ALA A 144 -15.62 -0.78 11.15
N THR A 145 -16.71 -0.36 11.81
CA THR A 145 -18.01 -0.15 11.16
C THR A 145 -17.95 1.00 10.15
N SER A 146 -17.39 2.15 10.53
CA SER A 146 -17.22 3.32 9.66
C SER A 146 -16.28 3.04 8.49
N LYS A 147 -15.17 2.30 8.69
CA LYS A 147 -14.29 1.80 7.61
C LYS A 147 -15.06 0.93 6.62
N SER A 148 -15.82 -0.05 7.12
CA SER A 148 -16.60 -0.95 6.26
C SER A 148 -17.68 -0.21 5.46
N ALA A 149 -18.24 0.89 5.98
CA ALA A 149 -19.21 1.72 5.29
C ALA A 149 -18.58 2.52 4.14
N VAL A 150 -17.39 3.07 4.36
CA VAL A 150 -16.59 3.75 3.32
C VAL A 150 -16.16 2.76 2.22
N ASP A 151 -15.72 1.56 2.60
CA ASP A 151 -15.33 0.51 1.65
C ASP A 151 -16.51 0.04 0.78
N LYS A 152 -17.69 -0.10 1.37
CA LYS A 152 -18.92 -0.46 0.64
C LYS A 152 -19.32 0.62 -0.37
N ALA A 153 -19.27 1.89 0.04
CA ALA A 153 -19.55 3.01 -0.85
C ALA A 153 -18.54 3.09 -2.00
N LYS A 154 -17.25 2.83 -1.72
CA LYS A 154 -16.18 2.78 -2.72
C LYS A 154 -16.33 1.63 -3.71
N ARG A 155 -16.66 0.42 -3.25
CA ARG A 155 -16.94 -0.74 -4.10
C ARG A 155 -18.12 -0.48 -5.03
N GLY A 156 -19.21 0.09 -4.50
CA GLY A 156 -20.38 0.47 -5.30
C GLY A 156 -20.06 1.45 -6.44
N ALA A 157 -19.10 2.37 -6.23
CA ALA A 157 -18.62 3.28 -7.27
C ALA A 157 -17.78 2.57 -8.35
N ARG A 158 -16.90 1.62 -7.95
CA ARG A 158 -16.07 0.83 -8.89
C ARG A 158 -16.91 -0.12 -9.74
N ASP A 159 -17.89 -0.80 -9.14
CA ASP A 159 -18.77 -1.74 -9.86
C ASP A 159 -19.62 -1.02 -10.92
N ALA A 160 -20.13 0.17 -10.60
CA ALA A 160 -20.89 0.99 -11.55
C ALA A 160 -20.04 1.44 -12.77
N ARG A 161 -18.71 1.57 -12.61
CA ARG A 161 -17.77 1.90 -13.69
C ARG A 161 -17.49 0.68 -14.57
N ALA A 162 -17.25 -0.49 -13.98
CA ALA A 162 -16.97 -1.73 -14.71
C ALA A 162 -18.09 -2.08 -15.70
N GLU A 163 -19.34 -1.87 -15.29
CA GLU A 163 -20.50 -2.08 -16.14
C GLU A 163 -20.52 -1.14 -17.37
N THR A 164 -20.19 0.14 -17.19
CA THR A 164 -20.14 1.10 -18.30
C THR A 164 -19.02 0.81 -19.30
N GLN A 165 -17.87 0.31 -18.84
CA GLN A 165 -16.76 -0.07 -19.73
C GLN A 165 -17.09 -1.33 -20.53
N ARG A 166 -17.77 -2.29 -19.91
CA ARG A 166 -18.21 -3.52 -20.59
C ARG A 166 -19.19 -3.24 -21.71
N GLN A 167 -20.12 -2.30 -21.51
CA GLN A 167 -21.11 -1.92 -22.52
C GLN A 167 -20.46 -1.27 -23.77
N GLU A 168 -19.36 -0.53 -23.59
CA GLU A 168 -18.61 0.11 -24.69
C GLU A 168 -17.80 -0.89 -25.51
N LEU A 169 -17.15 -1.86 -24.85
CA LEU A 169 -16.45 -2.92 -25.55
C LEU A 169 -17.41 -3.79 -26.38
N LEU A 170 -18.66 -3.91 -25.93
CA LEU A 170 -19.72 -4.64 -26.64
C LEU A 170 -20.42 -3.80 -27.72
N SER A 171 -20.38 -2.46 -27.65
CA SER A 171 -20.94 -1.56 -28.67
C SER A 171 -19.96 -1.33 -29.83
N SER A 172 -18.66 -1.27 -29.53
CA SER A 172 -17.59 -1.05 -30.51
C SER A 172 -17.42 -2.21 -31.52
N GLY A 173 -17.99 -3.39 -31.24
CA GLY A 173 -17.95 -4.54 -32.15
C GLY A 173 -19.01 -4.53 -33.26
N ARG A 174 -19.95 -3.58 -33.27
CA ARG A 174 -21.10 -3.58 -34.19
C ARG A 174 -21.02 -2.59 -35.36
N THR A 175 -20.01 -1.73 -35.43
CA THR A 175 -19.92 -0.66 -36.45
C THR A 175 -18.64 -0.69 -37.29
N SER A 176 -17.82 -1.74 -37.21
CA SER A 176 -16.62 -1.87 -38.05
C SER A 176 -16.96 -2.51 -39.40
N THR A 177 -17.77 -1.81 -40.21
CA THR A 177 -17.96 -2.10 -41.64
C THR A 177 -16.83 -1.43 -42.41
N ASP A 178 -15.63 -2.01 -42.31
CA ASP A 178 -14.43 -1.58 -43.03
C ASP A 178 -13.96 -2.80 -43.85
N ASP A 179 -14.79 -3.19 -44.83
CA ASP A 179 -14.50 -4.27 -45.77
C ASP A 179 -14.06 -3.66 -47.12
N PRO A 180 -12.75 -3.65 -47.42
CA PRO A 180 -12.21 -3.04 -48.63
C PRO A 180 -12.46 -3.87 -49.91
N TYR A 181 -13.25 -4.96 -49.86
CA TYR A 181 -13.47 -5.87 -50.98
C TYR A 181 -14.86 -5.76 -51.65
N PHE A 182 -15.71 -4.82 -51.22
CA PHE A 182 -17.03 -4.63 -51.83
C PHE A 182 -16.94 -3.82 -53.14
N ASP A 183 -16.72 -4.53 -54.24
CA ASP A 183 -16.77 -4.01 -55.62
C ASP A 183 -18.23 -3.90 -56.08
N GLY A 184 -18.80 -2.69 -55.95
CA GLY A 184 -20.12 -2.35 -56.49
C GLY A 184 -20.03 -2.15 -58.00
N THR A 185 -20.43 -3.16 -58.75
CA THR A 185 -20.49 -3.17 -60.23
C THR A 185 -21.20 -1.94 -60.81
N GLY A 186 -20.45 -1.09 -61.51
CA GLY A 186 -20.98 0.05 -62.28
C GLY A 186 -20.09 0.34 -63.49
N SER A 187 -20.65 0.17 -64.69
CA SER A 187 -19.99 0.29 -66.00
C SER A 187 -19.44 1.70 -66.30
N GLY A 188 -18.16 1.79 -66.67
CA GLY A 188 -17.56 2.97 -67.30
C GLY A 188 -16.04 2.85 -67.43
N ASP A 189 -15.53 2.73 -68.65
CA ASP A 189 -14.12 2.47 -68.99
C ASP A 189 -13.14 3.63 -68.61
N GLU A 190 -13.64 4.77 -68.14
CA GLU A 190 -12.83 5.87 -67.58
C GLU A 190 -12.63 5.73 -66.05
N ALA A 191 -13.63 5.18 -65.34
CA ALA A 191 -13.62 5.00 -63.90
C ALA A 191 -12.64 3.88 -63.46
N THR A 192 -12.36 2.93 -64.34
CA THR A 192 -11.42 1.83 -64.12
C THR A 192 -9.97 2.29 -64.05
N ALA A 193 -9.53 3.25 -64.88
CA ALA A 193 -8.18 3.79 -64.83
C ALA A 193 -7.92 4.59 -63.54
N PHE A 194 -8.91 5.40 -63.12
CA PHE A 194 -8.87 6.15 -61.86
C PHE A 194 -8.96 5.23 -60.63
N SER A 195 -9.81 4.19 -60.68
CA SER A 195 -9.93 3.15 -59.65
C SER A 195 -8.61 2.37 -59.48
N THR A 196 -7.94 2.03 -60.58
CA THR A 196 -6.65 1.33 -60.54
C THR A 196 -5.55 2.20 -59.92
N ARG A 197 -5.47 3.48 -60.29
CA ARG A 197 -4.51 4.42 -59.68
C ARG A 197 -4.79 4.64 -58.19
N THR A 198 -6.05 4.82 -57.82
CA THR A 198 -6.47 4.98 -56.42
C THR A 198 -6.14 3.74 -55.60
N ARG A 199 -6.34 2.54 -56.15
CA ARG A 199 -5.94 1.27 -55.51
C ARG A 199 -4.44 1.14 -55.33
N LEU A 200 -3.65 1.54 -56.32
CA LEU A 200 -2.18 1.52 -56.20
C LEU A 200 -1.69 2.54 -55.18
N LEU A 201 -2.25 3.74 -55.16
CA LEU A 201 -1.94 4.77 -54.17
C LEU A 201 -2.31 4.30 -52.75
N ALA A 202 -3.51 3.76 -52.56
CA ALA A 202 -3.95 3.18 -51.29
C ALA A 202 -3.04 2.01 -50.85
N GLY A 203 -2.62 1.15 -51.79
CA GLY A 203 -1.65 0.09 -51.52
C GLY A 203 -0.28 0.63 -51.08
N THR A 204 0.21 1.70 -51.72
CA THR A 204 1.48 2.34 -51.32
C THR A 204 1.38 3.07 -49.98
N GLU A 205 0.25 3.70 -49.68
CA GLU A 205 0.00 4.34 -48.39
C GLU A 205 -0.11 3.29 -47.27
N ALA A 206 -0.82 2.19 -47.50
CA ALA A 206 -0.89 1.07 -46.58
C ALA A 206 0.49 0.45 -46.31
N LEU A 207 1.33 0.31 -47.34
CA LEU A 207 2.70 -0.19 -47.18
C LEU A 207 3.58 0.80 -46.39
N SER A 208 3.48 2.10 -46.67
CA SER A 208 4.17 3.14 -45.91
C SER A 208 3.74 3.17 -44.45
N ASP A 209 2.44 2.99 -44.16
CA ASP A 209 1.93 2.89 -42.79
C ASP A 209 2.43 1.62 -42.10
N SER A 210 2.41 0.48 -42.80
CA SER A 210 2.96 -0.78 -42.30
C SER A 210 4.45 -0.66 -41.96
N SER A 211 5.25 0.00 -42.81
CA SER A 211 6.67 0.27 -42.54
C SER A 211 6.86 1.11 -41.27
N ARG A 212 6.07 2.17 -41.08
CA ARG A 212 6.12 2.99 -39.87
C ARG A 212 5.73 2.21 -38.62
N ARG A 213 4.72 1.33 -38.73
CA ARG A 213 4.31 0.44 -37.64
C ARG A 213 5.40 -0.56 -37.28
N LEU A 214 6.12 -1.10 -38.27
CA LEU A 214 7.26 -1.99 -38.04
C LEU A 214 8.42 -1.27 -37.34
N ASP A 215 8.78 -0.06 -37.77
CA ASP A 215 9.80 0.74 -37.10
C ASP A 215 9.43 1.05 -35.64
N ASN A 216 8.15 1.39 -35.41
CA ASN A 216 7.65 1.61 -34.06
C ASN A 216 7.65 0.32 -33.23
N ALA A 217 7.23 -0.81 -33.80
CA ALA A 217 7.27 -2.11 -33.14
C ALA A 217 8.71 -2.52 -32.79
N HIS A 218 9.68 -2.26 -33.67
CA HIS A 218 11.09 -2.50 -33.42
C HIS A 218 11.62 -1.61 -32.29
N ARG A 219 11.27 -0.33 -32.27
CA ARG A 219 11.63 0.58 -31.17
C ARG A 219 11.07 0.08 -29.84
N ILE A 220 9.79 -0.31 -29.81
CA ILE A 220 9.13 -0.83 -28.60
C ILE A 220 9.75 -2.17 -28.17
N ALA A 221 10.15 -3.02 -29.12
CA ALA A 221 10.82 -4.28 -28.81
C ALA A 221 12.18 -4.07 -28.12
N LEU A 222 12.98 -3.11 -28.58
CA LEU A 222 14.24 -2.73 -27.94
C LEU A 222 14.01 -2.15 -26.53
N GLU A 223 13.02 -1.27 -26.37
CA GLU A 223 12.64 -0.74 -25.06
C GLU A 223 12.19 -1.87 -24.10
N THR A 224 11.52 -2.90 -24.64
CA THR A 224 11.11 -4.08 -23.85
C THR A 224 12.30 -4.96 -23.47
N GLU A 225 13.33 -5.06 -24.32
CA GLU A 225 14.58 -5.76 -24.00
C GLU A 225 15.35 -5.06 -22.87
N ASP A 226 15.40 -3.73 -22.89
CA ASP A 226 16.00 -2.94 -21.83
C ASP A 226 15.27 -3.14 -20.49
N VAL A 227 13.93 -3.05 -20.49
CA VAL A 227 13.11 -3.33 -19.30
C VAL A 227 13.31 -4.78 -18.83
N GLY A 228 13.40 -5.74 -19.74
CA GLY A 228 13.68 -7.14 -19.44
C GLY A 228 15.04 -7.33 -18.76
N THR A 229 16.06 -6.62 -19.24
CA THR A 229 17.41 -6.62 -18.66
C THR A 229 17.41 -6.06 -17.24
N ASP A 230 16.67 -4.97 -17.00
CA ASP A 230 16.54 -4.39 -15.67
C ASP A 230 15.76 -5.28 -14.70
N ILE A 231 14.73 -5.99 -15.16
CA ILE A 231 14.04 -7.02 -14.36
C ILE A 231 15.04 -8.11 -13.95
N LEU A 232 15.86 -8.61 -14.88
CA LEU A 232 16.87 -9.63 -14.56
C LEU A 232 17.92 -9.12 -13.56
N ARG A 233 18.36 -7.87 -13.66
CA ARG A 233 19.25 -7.23 -12.67
C ARG A 233 18.58 -7.15 -11.30
N ASN A 234 17.32 -6.75 -11.24
CA ASN A 234 16.55 -6.65 -10.00
C ASN A 234 16.32 -8.03 -9.36
N LEU A 235 15.91 -9.03 -10.13
CA LEU A 235 15.73 -10.41 -9.64
C LEU A 235 17.02 -10.98 -9.05
N ARG A 236 18.18 -10.65 -9.66
CA ARG A 236 19.48 -11.02 -9.10
C ARG A 236 19.75 -10.33 -7.76
N GLY A 237 19.47 -9.03 -7.66
CA GLY A 237 19.58 -8.29 -6.40
C GLY A 237 18.63 -8.80 -5.31
N GLN A 238 17.38 -9.13 -5.67
CA GLN A 238 16.39 -9.71 -4.76
C GLN A 238 16.84 -11.08 -4.24
N ARG A 239 17.45 -11.92 -5.10
CA ARG A 239 18.01 -13.19 -4.68
C ARG A 239 19.07 -13.01 -3.59
N GLU A 240 19.96 -12.04 -3.76
CA GLU A 240 21.01 -11.74 -2.78
C GLU A 240 20.43 -11.22 -1.45
N GLN A 241 19.36 -10.41 -1.52
CA GLN A 241 18.64 -9.96 -0.33
C GLN A 241 17.96 -11.12 0.42
N ILE A 242 17.36 -12.07 -0.30
CA ILE A 242 16.77 -13.28 0.30
C ILE A 242 17.86 -14.14 0.96
N GLU A 243 18.99 -14.32 0.30
CA GLU A 243 20.11 -15.09 0.83
C GLU A 243 20.69 -14.45 2.11
N HIS A 244 20.89 -13.13 2.10
CA HIS A 244 21.32 -12.39 3.29
C HIS A 244 20.29 -12.47 4.43
N THR A 245 18.99 -12.37 4.11
CA THR A 245 17.92 -12.50 5.10
C THR A 245 17.90 -13.90 5.70
N ARG A 246 18.09 -14.93 4.87
CA ARG A 246 18.15 -16.33 5.30
C ARG A 246 19.36 -16.59 6.20
N ASP A 247 20.53 -16.09 5.83
CA ASP A 247 21.75 -16.21 6.64
C ASP A 247 21.61 -15.45 7.98
N SER A 248 21.03 -14.25 7.97
CA SER A 248 20.67 -13.51 9.19
C SER A 248 19.66 -14.27 10.06
N LEU A 249 18.67 -14.93 9.46
CA LEU A 249 17.68 -15.74 10.17
C LEU A 249 18.36 -16.95 10.82
N THR A 250 19.22 -17.68 10.10
CA THR A 250 19.96 -18.82 10.65
C THR A 250 20.88 -18.41 11.79
N ARG A 251 21.55 -17.24 11.70
CA ARG A 251 22.32 -16.69 12.83
C ARG A 251 21.45 -16.35 14.02
N ALA A 252 20.27 -15.76 13.79
CA ALA A 252 19.32 -15.44 14.84
C ALA A 252 18.76 -16.70 15.51
N ASP A 253 18.44 -17.74 14.74
CA ASP A 253 17.94 -19.03 15.24
C ASP A 253 18.95 -19.70 16.18
N GLY A 254 20.24 -19.74 15.80
CA GLY A 254 21.29 -20.22 16.69
C GLY A 254 21.52 -19.36 17.94
N SER A 255 21.09 -18.09 17.95
CA SER A 255 21.09 -17.26 19.16
C SER A 255 19.90 -17.56 20.07
N ILE A 256 18.75 -17.93 19.48
CA ILE A 256 17.55 -18.37 20.19
C ILE A 256 17.79 -19.72 20.85
N ASP A 257 18.42 -20.68 20.16
CA ASP A 257 18.75 -21.99 20.73
C ASP A 257 19.67 -21.88 21.95
N ARG A 258 20.68 -21.00 21.87
CA ARG A 258 21.57 -20.73 23.00
C ARG A 258 20.80 -20.10 24.16
N ALA A 259 19.95 -19.11 23.89
CA ALA A 259 19.11 -18.50 24.91
C ALA A 259 18.17 -19.53 25.56
N ALA A 260 17.51 -20.37 24.77
CA ALA A 260 16.65 -21.46 25.23
C ALA A 260 17.41 -22.47 26.10
N GLY A 261 18.65 -22.81 25.73
CA GLY A 261 19.53 -23.65 26.54
C GLY A 261 19.86 -23.03 27.91
N THR A 262 20.09 -21.73 27.99
CA THR A 262 20.33 -21.04 29.28
C THR A 262 19.08 -21.00 30.15
N LEU A 263 17.92 -20.71 29.55
CA LEU A 263 16.64 -20.72 30.25
C LEU A 263 16.34 -22.12 30.79
N LYS A 264 16.55 -23.16 29.98
CA LYS A 264 16.39 -24.56 30.39
C LYS A 264 17.27 -24.88 31.61
N LYS A 265 18.54 -24.47 31.63
CA LYS A 265 19.42 -24.63 32.80
C LYS A 265 18.89 -23.92 34.05
N MET A 266 18.36 -22.71 33.90
CA MET A 266 17.74 -21.96 35.01
C MET A 266 16.50 -22.68 35.55
N ILE A 267 15.67 -23.23 34.68
CA ILE A 267 14.47 -24.02 35.04
C ILE A 267 14.87 -25.26 35.85
N TYR A 268 15.86 -26.04 35.40
CA TYR A 268 16.28 -27.23 36.14
C TYR A 268 16.86 -26.89 37.52
N LYS A 269 17.64 -25.81 37.65
CA LYS A 269 18.14 -25.34 38.95
C LYS A 269 17.00 -24.99 39.91
N MET A 270 15.93 -24.35 39.40
CA MET A 270 14.74 -24.03 40.20
C MET A 270 14.03 -25.30 40.70
N TYR A 271 13.90 -26.34 39.87
CA TYR A 271 13.30 -27.61 40.30
C TYR A 271 14.14 -28.31 41.36
N GLN A 272 15.46 -28.37 41.19
CA GLN A 272 16.36 -28.96 42.18
C GLN A 272 16.23 -28.28 43.55
N GLN A 273 16.21 -26.95 43.57
CA GLN A 273 16.02 -26.18 44.81
C GLN A 273 14.68 -26.47 45.49
N LYS A 274 13.59 -26.58 44.71
CA LYS A 274 12.26 -26.91 45.25
C LYS A 274 12.19 -28.33 45.81
N VAL A 275 12.79 -29.31 45.15
CA VAL A 275 12.83 -30.71 45.62
C VAL A 275 13.63 -30.84 46.90
N VAL A 276 14.80 -30.20 47.00
CA VAL A 276 15.64 -30.23 48.21
C VAL A 276 14.88 -29.66 49.41
N THR A 277 14.18 -28.53 49.22
CA THR A 277 13.38 -27.92 50.29
C THR A 277 12.23 -28.82 50.72
N GLY A 278 11.53 -29.44 49.75
CA GLY A 278 10.46 -30.40 50.04
C GLY A 278 10.93 -31.64 50.81
N ALA A 279 12.12 -32.17 50.47
CA ALA A 279 12.70 -33.32 51.17
C ALA A 279 13.00 -33.02 52.65
N ILE A 280 13.55 -31.84 52.95
CA ILE A 280 13.82 -31.42 54.35
C ILE A 280 12.51 -31.33 55.16
N ILE A 281 11.47 -30.72 54.58
CA ILE A 281 10.15 -30.61 55.23
C ILE A 281 9.56 -32.00 55.48
N ALA A 282 9.64 -32.91 54.50
CA ALA A 282 9.13 -34.28 54.64
C ALA A 282 9.84 -35.04 55.77
N VAL A 283 11.16 -34.92 55.89
CA VAL A 283 11.93 -35.53 56.99
C VAL A 283 11.54 -34.96 58.35
N LEU A 284 11.35 -33.64 58.45
CA LEU A 284 10.88 -32.99 59.69
C LEU A 284 9.51 -33.51 60.14
N VAL A 285 8.56 -33.62 59.19
CA VAL A 285 7.23 -34.17 59.49
C VAL A 285 7.31 -35.63 59.92
N ALA A 286 8.15 -36.43 59.26
CA ALA A 286 8.35 -37.84 59.62
C ALA A 286 8.90 -38.01 61.05
N LEU A 287 9.88 -37.18 61.46
CA LEU A 287 10.40 -37.19 62.83
C LEU A 287 9.34 -36.81 63.88
N ILE A 288 8.52 -35.79 63.59
CA ILE A 288 7.42 -35.40 64.47
C ILE A 288 6.42 -36.55 64.63
N LEU A 289 6.02 -37.19 63.53
CA LEU A 289 5.12 -38.35 63.56
C LEU A 289 5.73 -39.52 64.33
N LEU A 290 7.02 -39.78 64.19
CA LEU A 290 7.73 -40.83 64.94
C LEU A 290 7.69 -40.57 66.45
N VAL A 291 7.96 -39.33 66.88
CA VAL A 291 7.88 -38.96 68.31
C VAL A 291 6.46 -39.13 68.83
N LEU A 292 5.44 -38.66 68.08
CA LEU A 292 4.04 -38.83 68.47
C LEU A 292 3.67 -40.31 68.59
N TYR A 293 4.08 -41.13 67.62
CA TYR A 293 3.86 -42.58 67.66
C TYR A 293 4.51 -43.19 68.90
N SER A 294 5.78 -42.87 69.19
CA SER A 294 6.48 -43.39 70.38
C SER A 294 5.93 -42.91 71.72
N LYS A 295 5.18 -41.81 71.74
CA LYS A 295 4.56 -41.26 72.95
C LYS A 295 3.16 -41.82 73.19
N PHE A 296 2.41 -42.07 72.12
CA PHE A 296 1.02 -42.54 72.18
C PHE A 296 0.88 -44.07 72.11
N ALA A 297 1.90 -44.77 71.61
CA ALA A 297 2.06 -46.22 71.76
C ALA A 297 2.78 -46.53 73.09
#